data_AF-A0A395IWE0-F1
#
_entry.id   AF-A0A395IWE0-F1
#
_cell.length_a   1.000
_cell.length_b   1.000
_cell.length_c   1.000
_cell.angle_alpha   90.00
_cell.angle_beta   90.00
_cell.angle_gamma   90.00
#
_symmetry.space_group_name_H-M   'P 1'
#
loop_
_entity.id
_entity.type
_entity.pdbx_description
1 polymer ?
#
loop_
_entity_poly.entity_id
_entity_poly.type
_entity_poly.pdbx_seq_one_letter_code
_entity_poly.pdbx_strand_id
1 'polypeptide(L)'
;MFLTTLALLSSGYTTKPLPSMSITMNINEIPRIEVLPMPQRSQVQNHGEDWTGTSSTTMRRKLQNRLNQRASRQRRKAEFRKLETMTKAIKTQSPSSLTPHHHLQKTTCV
;
A
#
# COMPACT_ATOMS: atom_id res chain seq x y z
N MET A 1 -47.84 2.50 24.49
CA MET A 1 -47.35 2.26 23.11
C MET A 1 -45.83 2.36 23.16
N PHE A 2 -44.97 1.39 22.92
CA PHE A 2 -45.04 0.09 22.24
C PHE A 2 -44.08 -0.85 22.97
N LEU A 3 -44.52 -2.06 23.33
CA LEU A 3 -43.64 -3.12 23.80
C LEU A 3 -43.13 -3.86 22.55
N THR A 4 -41.84 -3.73 22.22
CA THR A 4 -41.20 -4.53 21.17
C THR A 4 -40.79 -5.87 21.77
N THR A 5 -41.56 -6.90 21.44
CA THR A 5 -41.24 -8.30 21.73
C THR A 5 -40.04 -8.72 20.90
N LEU A 6 -38.90 -8.95 21.56
CA LEU A 6 -37.73 -9.61 20.95
C LEU A 6 -38.02 -11.11 20.88
N ALA A 7 -38.45 -11.60 19.72
CA ALA A 7 -38.58 -13.04 19.49
C ALA A 7 -37.17 -13.67 19.41
N LEU A 8 -36.77 -14.43 20.44
CA LEU A 8 -35.63 -15.34 20.34
C LEU A 8 -36.01 -16.48 19.39
N LEU A 9 -35.59 -16.40 18.13
CA LEU A 9 -35.51 -17.59 17.28
C LEU A 9 -34.35 -18.45 17.81
N SER A 10 -34.69 -19.43 18.65
CA SER A 10 -33.84 -20.58 18.96
C SER A 10 -33.70 -21.41 17.67
N SER A 11 -32.78 -21.01 16.79
CA SER A 11 -32.38 -21.83 15.66
C SER A 11 -31.57 -23.01 16.21
N GLY A 12 -32.24 -24.14 16.42
CA GLY A 12 -31.60 -25.39 16.76
C GLY A 12 -30.68 -25.81 15.61
N TYR A 13 -29.39 -25.55 15.76
CA TYR A 13 -28.38 -26.14 14.90
C TYR A 13 -28.31 -27.64 15.22
N THR A 14 -29.16 -28.43 14.55
CA THR A 14 -28.98 -29.87 14.52
C THR A 14 -27.65 -30.16 13.81
N THR A 15 -26.61 -30.40 14.59
CA THR A 15 -25.36 -30.96 14.07
C THR A 15 -25.68 -32.40 13.72
N LYS A 16 -26.06 -32.61 12.46
CA LYS A 16 -26.08 -33.96 11.88
C LYS A 16 -24.69 -34.55 12.12
N PRO A 17 -24.57 -35.76 12.69
CA PRO A 17 -23.26 -36.39 12.80
C PRO A 17 -22.67 -36.47 11.40
N LEU A 18 -21.51 -35.85 11.22
CA LEU A 18 -20.78 -35.94 9.97
C LEU A 18 -20.60 -37.43 9.66
N PRO A 19 -20.99 -37.90 8.47
CA PRO A 19 -20.69 -39.27 8.09
C PRO A 19 -19.18 -39.46 8.19
N SER A 20 -18.76 -40.54 8.85
CA SER A 20 -17.36 -40.97 8.87
C SER A 20 -16.95 -41.29 7.43
N MET A 21 -16.54 -40.28 6.69
CA MET A 21 -15.85 -40.44 5.43
C MET A 21 -14.52 -41.08 5.81
N SER A 22 -14.41 -42.39 5.65
CA SER A 22 -13.13 -43.05 5.54
C SER A 22 -12.46 -42.49 4.29
N ILE A 23 -11.74 -41.38 4.44
CA ILE A 23 -11.07 -40.72 3.34
C ILE A 23 -9.90 -41.62 2.93
N THR A 24 -10.16 -42.57 2.04
CA THR A 24 -9.12 -43.14 1.18
C THR A 24 -8.64 -41.99 0.29
N MET A 25 -7.65 -41.23 0.76
CA MET A 25 -7.03 -40.14 0.02
C MET A 25 -6.35 -40.72 -1.23
N ASN A 26 -7.07 -40.75 -2.35
CA ASN A 26 -6.45 -40.85 -3.66
C ASN A 26 -5.68 -39.54 -3.87
N ILE A 27 -4.36 -39.57 -3.68
CA ILE A 27 -3.45 -38.40 -3.71
C ILE A 27 -3.57 -37.63 -5.05
N ASN A 28 -4.10 -38.27 -6.09
CA ASN A 28 -4.27 -37.73 -7.42
C ASN A 28 -5.50 -36.82 -7.60
N GLU A 29 -6.41 -36.71 -6.62
CA GLU A 29 -7.61 -35.84 -6.71
C GLU A 29 -7.59 -34.62 -5.79
N ILE A 30 -6.45 -34.34 -5.16
CA ILE A 30 -6.30 -33.12 -4.35
C ILE A 30 -6.27 -31.93 -5.31
N PRO A 31 -7.21 -30.97 -5.22
CA PRO A 31 -7.19 -29.79 -6.06
C PRO A 31 -5.87 -29.06 -5.83
N ARG A 32 -5.05 -28.97 -6.88
CA ARG A 32 -3.76 -28.29 -6.83
C ARG A 32 -4.01 -26.79 -6.76
N ILE A 33 -4.01 -26.25 -5.55
CA ILE A 33 -4.15 -24.81 -5.31
C ILE A 33 -2.84 -24.14 -5.73
N GLU A 34 -2.90 -23.30 -6.76
CA GLU A 34 -1.75 -22.50 -7.17
C GLU A 34 -1.54 -21.33 -6.20
N VAL A 35 -0.39 -21.32 -5.54
CA VAL A 35 -0.01 -20.23 -4.65
C VAL A 35 0.63 -19.12 -5.49
N LEU A 36 -0.14 -18.06 -5.73
CA LEU A 36 0.37 -16.87 -6.42
C LEU A 36 1.09 -15.93 -5.44
N PRO A 37 2.15 -15.23 -5.89
CA PRO A 37 2.82 -14.22 -5.08
C PRO A 37 1.86 -13.07 -4.78
N MET A 38 1.81 -12.64 -3.51
CA MET A 38 0.88 -11.60 -3.07
C MET A 38 1.45 -10.20 -3.36
N PRO A 39 0.88 -9.40 -4.29
CA PRO A 39 1.46 -8.10 -4.68
C PRO A 39 1.60 -7.13 -3.51
N GLN A 40 0.72 -7.22 -2.52
CA GLN A 40 0.74 -6.44 -1.29
C GLN A 40 2.00 -6.68 -0.44
N ARG A 41 2.72 -7.80 -0.65
CA ARG A 41 3.99 -8.13 0.02
C ARG A 41 5.23 -7.72 -0.77
N SER A 42 5.09 -7.13 -1.94
CA SER A 42 6.25 -6.71 -2.77
C SER A 42 7.19 -5.74 -2.06
N GLN A 43 6.71 -4.99 -1.07
CA GLN A 43 7.48 -3.99 -0.32
C GLN A 43 7.97 -4.49 1.05
N VAL A 44 7.62 -5.72 1.43
CA VAL A 44 8.06 -6.36 2.67
C VAL A 44 9.49 -6.84 2.44
N GLN A 45 10.44 -6.31 3.21
CA GLN A 45 11.86 -6.68 3.08
C GLN A 45 12.28 -7.77 4.06
N ASN A 46 11.65 -7.82 5.25
CA ASN A 46 11.95 -8.77 6.30
C ASN A 46 10.66 -9.42 6.82
N HIS A 47 10.77 -10.65 7.34
CA HIS A 47 9.65 -11.35 7.97
C HIS A 47 9.02 -10.57 9.16
N GLY A 48 9.79 -9.73 9.85
CA GLY A 48 9.28 -8.85 10.92
C GLY A 48 8.43 -7.67 10.42
N GLU A 49 8.32 -7.48 9.09
CA GLU A 49 7.42 -6.48 8.49
C GLU A 49 6.11 -7.09 7.99
N ASP A 50 6.01 -8.44 7.97
CA ASP A 50 4.79 -9.14 7.63
C ASP A 50 3.77 -8.95 8.76
N TRP A 51 2.74 -8.17 8.46
CA TRP A 51 1.60 -7.96 9.36
C TRP A 51 0.54 -9.06 9.21
N THR A 52 0.62 -9.85 8.15
CA THR A 52 -0.23 -11.02 7.91
C THR A 52 0.07 -12.09 8.97
N GLY A 53 -0.91 -12.40 9.82
CA GLY A 53 -0.73 -13.33 10.95
C GLY A 53 -0.44 -12.67 12.29
N THR A 54 -0.34 -11.33 12.35
CA THR A 54 -0.30 -10.62 13.65
C THR A 54 -1.70 -10.53 14.26
N SER A 55 -1.86 -11.09 15.46
CA SER A 55 -3.12 -11.06 16.24
C SER A 55 -3.35 -9.72 16.94
N SER A 56 -2.29 -8.95 17.18
CA SER A 56 -2.38 -7.63 17.81
C SER A 56 -2.71 -6.53 16.79
N THR A 57 -3.85 -5.86 16.98
CA THR A 57 -4.30 -4.74 16.15
C THR A 57 -3.32 -3.58 16.12
N THR A 58 -2.71 -3.24 17.26
CA THR A 58 -1.77 -2.11 17.36
C THR A 58 -0.47 -2.41 16.60
N MET A 59 0.05 -3.64 16.74
CA MET A 59 1.21 -4.10 15.99
C MET A 59 0.93 -4.08 14.49
N ARG A 60 -0.21 -4.65 14.06
CA ARG A 60 -0.66 -4.63 12.67
C ARG A 60 -0.66 -3.22 12.09
N ARG A 61 -1.29 -2.26 12.79
CA ARG A 61 -1.36 -0.86 12.34
C ARG A 61 0.03 -0.22 12.21
N LYS A 62 0.94 -0.45 13.17
CA LYS A 62 2.31 0.08 13.13
C LYS A 62 3.09 -0.44 11.91
N LEU A 63 2.99 -1.74 11.63
CA LEU A 63 3.62 -2.37 10.47
C LEU A 63 3.04 -1.80 9.16
N GLN A 64 1.71 -1.74 9.05
CA GLN A 64 1.03 -1.19 7.89
C GLN A 64 1.43 0.28 7.63
N ASN A 65 1.45 1.11 8.66
CA ASN A 65 1.85 2.51 8.54
C ASN A 65 3.29 2.67 8.05
N ARG A 66 4.21 1.81 8.53
CA ARG A 66 5.60 1.83 8.06
C ARG A 66 5.70 1.54 6.56
N LEU A 67 4.98 0.53 6.07
CA LEU A 67 4.95 0.18 4.65
C LEU A 67 4.34 1.31 3.80
N ASN A 68 3.21 1.88 4.24
CA ASN A 68 2.58 3.01 3.56
C ASN A 68 3.50 4.25 3.51
N GLN A 69 4.23 4.50 4.60
CA GLN A 69 5.20 5.58 4.66
C GLN A 69 6.37 5.37 3.69
N ARG A 70 6.86 4.13 3.56
CA ARG A 70 7.90 3.76 2.58
C ARG A 70 7.40 4.00 1.16
N ALA A 71 6.22 3.48 0.82
CA ALA A 71 5.61 3.67 -0.50
C ALA A 71 5.37 5.15 -0.83
N SER A 72 4.90 5.95 0.14
CA SER A 72 4.75 7.39 0.00
C SER A 72 6.09 8.09 -0.28
N ARG A 73 7.16 7.73 0.44
CA ARG A 73 8.50 8.30 0.24
C ARG A 73 9.07 7.92 -1.13
N GLN A 74 8.87 6.69 -1.59
CA GLN A 74 9.30 6.24 -2.91
C GLN A 74 8.60 7.03 -4.02
N ARG A 75 7.26 7.17 -3.94
CA ARG A 75 6.49 7.97 -4.90
C ARG A 75 6.98 9.42 -4.95
N ARG A 76 7.14 10.08 -3.81
CA ARG A 76 7.68 11.45 -3.77
C ARG A 76 9.06 11.57 -4.40
N LYS A 77 9.97 10.64 -4.11
CA LYS A 77 11.32 10.62 -4.72
C LYS A 77 11.25 10.48 -6.25
N ALA A 78 10.32 9.69 -6.77
CA ALA A 78 10.12 9.55 -8.21
C ALA A 78 9.61 10.85 -8.85
N GLU A 79 8.64 11.52 -8.22
CA GLU A 79 8.13 12.82 -8.69
C GLU A 79 9.23 13.90 -8.71
N PHE A 80 10.06 13.98 -7.66
CA PHE A 80 11.18 14.92 -7.65
C PHE A 80 12.18 14.65 -8.79
N ARG A 81 12.53 13.38 -9.05
CA ARG A 81 13.39 13.00 -10.17
C ARG A 81 12.79 13.39 -11.51
N LYS A 82 11.47 13.19 -11.69
CA LYS A 82 10.77 13.60 -12.91
C LYS A 82 10.85 15.12 -13.11
N LEU A 83 10.61 15.91 -12.06
CA LEU A 83 10.72 17.36 -12.12
C LEU A 83 12.15 17.82 -12.46
N GLU A 84 13.18 17.19 -11.86
CA GLU A 84 14.58 17.46 -12.20
C GLU A 84 14.90 17.15 -13.68
N THR A 85 14.37 16.06 -14.23
CA THR A 85 14.58 15.74 -15.65
C THR A 85 13.90 16.75 -16.58
N MET A 86 12.69 17.21 -16.25
CA MET A 86 11.97 18.21 -17.05
C MET A 86 12.66 19.58 -17.00
N THR A 87 13.09 20.03 -15.83
CA THR A 87 13.81 21.30 -15.68
C THR A 87 15.16 21.30 -16.41
N LYS A 88 15.90 20.18 -16.37
CA LYS A 88 17.12 20.01 -17.18
C LYS A 88 16.83 20.05 -18.67
N ALA A 89 15.78 19.37 -19.14
CA ALA A 89 15.41 19.35 -20.56
C ALA A 89 15.01 20.75 -21.09
N ILE A 90 14.30 21.55 -20.28
CA ILE A 90 13.92 22.93 -20.62
C ILE A 90 15.16 23.83 -20.69
N LYS A 91 16.11 23.69 -19.76
CA LYS A 91 17.34 24.51 -19.72
C LYS A 91 18.24 24.26 -20.94
N THR A 92 18.29 23.03 -21.45
CA THR A 92 19.08 22.67 -22.64
C THR A 92 18.52 23.23 -23.95
N GLN A 93 17.28 23.74 -23.97
CA GLN A 93 16.65 24.36 -25.14
C GLN A 93 16.70 25.91 -25.14
N SER A 94 17.62 26.53 -24.40
CA SER A 94 17.81 27.98 -24.44
C SER A 94 18.57 28.39 -25.72
N PRO A 95 17.99 29.22 -26.61
CA PRO A 95 18.68 29.78 -27.77
C PRO A 95 19.71 30.84 -27.34
N SER A 96 20.75 30.94 -28.16
CA SER A 96 21.78 31.99 -28.17
C SER A 96 21.24 33.41 -27.94
N SER A 97 21.96 34.13 -27.08
CA SER A 97 22.17 35.59 -27.04
C SER A 97 20.96 36.51 -27.08
N LEU A 98 20.80 37.30 -26.01
CA LEU A 98 20.83 38.76 -26.06
C LEU A 98 21.12 39.24 -24.64
N THR A 99 22.24 39.94 -24.48
CA THR A 99 22.68 40.62 -23.27
C THR A 99 21.98 41.99 -23.17
N PRO A 100 21.16 42.26 -22.15
CA PRO A 100 20.84 43.63 -21.77
C PRO A 100 21.92 44.10 -20.78
N HIS A 101 22.76 45.01 -21.24
CA HIS A 101 23.74 45.73 -20.45
C HIS A 101 23.01 46.65 -19.45
N HIS A 102 22.77 46.19 -18.22
CA HIS A 102 22.13 47.00 -17.19
C HIS A 102 23.17 47.93 -16.54
N HIS A 103 23.17 49.19 -16.95
CA HIS A 103 23.97 50.26 -16.35
C HIS A 103 23.53 50.48 -14.89
N LEU A 104 24.45 50.27 -13.96
CA LEU A 104 24.29 50.53 -12.53
C LEU A 104 24.16 52.04 -12.29
N GLN A 105 22.95 52.53 -12.03
CA GLN A 105 22.78 53.85 -11.41
C GLN A 105 22.83 53.67 -9.89
N LYS A 106 23.96 54.06 -9.30
CA LYS A 106 24.13 54.22 -7.86
C LYS A 106 23.36 55.46 -7.43
N THR A 107 22.24 55.29 -6.75
CA THR A 107 21.60 56.40 -6.03
C THR A 107 22.11 56.38 -4.59
N THR A 108 22.86 57.43 -4.26
CA THR A 108 23.19 57.84 -2.90
C THR A 108 21.98 58.56 -2.31
N CYS A 109 21.59 58.24 -1.08
CA CYS A 109 20.72 59.07 -0.26
C CYS A 109 21.39 59.29 1.10
N VAL A 110 21.32 60.55 1.53
CA VAL A 110 22.01 61.23 2.64
C VAL A 110 21.51 60.81 4.01
#